data_AF-A0A392QU57-F1
#
_entry.id   AF-A0A392QU57-F1
#
_cell.length_a   1.000
_cell.length_b   1.000
_cell.length_c   1.000
_cell.angle_alpha   90.00
_cell.angle_beta   90.00
_cell.angle_gamma   90.00
#
_symmetry.space_group_name_H-M   'P 1'
#
loop_
_entity.id
_entity.type
_entity.pdbx_description
1 polymer ?
#
loop_
_entity_poly.entity_id
_entity_poly.type
_entity_poly.pdbx_seq_one_letter_code
_entity_poly.pdbx_strand_id
1 'polypeptide(L)'
;MINKYLDRSTEDVAGLDVTKDEICQTLTGSLMKKWPKKDKLSATKLTAKYALLNKIAVVNWVPTTHCTDVATALMFPAEESLICH
;
A
#
# COMPACT_ATOMS: atom_id res chain seq x y z
N MET A 1 -9.22 6.65 -18.02
CA MET A 1 -8.87 8.09 -18.05
C MET A 1 -8.47 8.69 -16.70
N ILE A 2 -8.33 7.93 -15.61
CA ILE A 2 -8.02 8.47 -14.26
C ILE A 2 -6.65 9.16 -14.18
N ASN A 3 -5.60 8.62 -14.81
CA ASN A 3 -4.24 9.17 -14.74
C ASN A 3 -4.16 10.58 -15.32
N LYS A 4 -4.91 10.88 -16.39
CA LYS A 4 -4.98 12.21 -17.01
C LYS A 4 -5.60 13.25 -16.07
N TYR A 5 -6.58 12.86 -15.25
CA TYR A 5 -7.20 13.77 -14.27
C TYR A 5 -6.30 14.00 -13.04
N LEU A 6 -5.40 13.07 -12.74
CA LEU A 6 -4.49 13.13 -11.59
C LEU A 6 -3.10 13.66 -11.95
N ASP A 7 -2.92 14.17 -13.17
CA ASP A 7 -1.64 14.62 -13.73
C ASP A 7 -0.50 13.58 -13.57
N ARG A 8 -0.87 12.30 -13.65
CA ARG A 8 0.06 11.17 -13.61
C ARG A 8 0.44 10.75 -15.01
N SER A 9 1.70 10.34 -15.18
CA SER A 9 2.19 9.80 -16.45
C SER A 9 1.28 8.68 -16.97
N THR A 10 0.95 8.77 -18.25
CA THR A 10 0.23 7.74 -19.00
C THR A 10 1.18 6.77 -19.70
N GLU A 11 2.49 6.95 -19.52
CA GLU A 11 3.50 6.09 -20.10
C GLU A 11 3.46 4.72 -19.40
N ASP A 12 3.53 3.67 -20.20
CA ASP A 12 3.66 2.31 -19.68
C ASP A 12 4.99 2.21 -18.93
N VAL A 13 4.91 2.02 -17.61
CA VAL A 13 6.08 1.73 -16.79
C VAL A 13 6.62 0.39 -17.29
N ALA A 14 7.86 0.41 -17.79
CA ALA A 14 8.55 -0.80 -18.21
C ALA A 14 8.45 -1.86 -17.12
N GLY A 15 7.89 -3.01 -17.47
CA GLY A 15 7.76 -4.13 -16.54
C GLY A 15 9.14 -4.51 -16.02
N LEU A 16 9.34 -4.34 -14.72
CA LEU A 16 10.57 -4.75 -14.06
C LEU A 16 10.50 -6.28 -13.89
N ASP A 17 11.18 -7.01 -14.77
CA ASP A 17 11.33 -8.47 -14.63
C ASP A 17 12.40 -8.75 -13.58
N VAL A 18 11.95 -9.01 -12.34
CA VAL A 18 12.82 -9.40 -11.24
C VAL A 18 12.35 -10.73 -10.70
N THR A 19 13.32 -11.62 -10.50
CA THR A 19 13.06 -12.96 -9.99
C THR A 19 12.69 -12.91 -8.51
N LYS A 20 11.78 -13.79 -8.07
CA LYS A 20 11.40 -13.90 -6.64
C LYS A 20 12.59 -14.16 -5.71
N ASP A 21 13.61 -14.83 -6.22
CA ASP A 21 14.85 -15.14 -5.48
C ASP A 21 15.70 -13.87 -5.26
N GLU A 22 15.75 -12.97 -6.25
CA GLU A 22 16.45 -11.68 -6.14
C GLU A 22 15.74 -10.75 -5.16
N ILE A 23 14.41 -10.73 -5.19
CA ILE A 23 13.58 -10.03 -4.20
C ILE A 23 13.88 -10.57 -2.80
N CYS A 24 13.93 -11.90 -2.64
CA CYS A 24 14.20 -12.52 -1.35
C CYS A 24 15.59 -12.14 -0.80
N GLN A 25 16.63 -12.23 -1.62
CA GLN A 25 17.98 -11.83 -1.22
C GLN A 25 18.04 -10.34 -0.87
N THR A 26 17.39 -9.50 -1.68
CA THR A 26 17.35 -8.04 -1.45
C THR A 26 16.65 -7.68 -0.14
N LEU A 27 15.54 -8.34 0.19
CA LEU A 27 14.79 -8.06 1.42
C LEU A 27 15.47 -8.64 2.66
N THR A 28 16.23 -9.73 2.51
CA THR A 28 16.87 -10.46 3.63
C THR A 28 18.35 -10.16 3.80
N GLY A 29 18.93 -9.29 2.97
CA GLY A 29 20.38 -9.04 3.00
C GLY A 29 21.19 -10.28 2.63
N SER A 30 20.69 -11.07 1.66
CA SER A 30 21.29 -12.31 1.17
C SER A 30 21.35 -13.45 2.19
N LEU A 31 20.75 -13.28 3.37
CA LEU A 31 20.66 -14.33 4.39
C LEU A 31 19.80 -15.51 3.91
N MET A 32 18.85 -15.25 2.99
CA MET A 32 18.07 -16.28 2.34
C MET A 32 18.08 -16.11 0.82
N LYS A 33 18.28 -17.23 0.12
CA LYS A 33 18.30 -17.27 -1.35
C LYS A 33 16.93 -17.48 -1.99
N LYS A 34 16.00 -18.09 -1.24
CA LYS A 34 14.65 -18.45 -1.68
C LYS A 34 13.66 -18.10 -0.61
N TRP A 35 12.50 -17.60 -1.03
CA TRP A 35 11.42 -17.31 -0.10
C TRP A 35 10.83 -18.61 0.47
N PRO A 36 10.66 -18.74 1.79
CA PRO A 36 10.08 -19.93 2.39
C PRO A 36 8.62 -20.07 1.94
N LYS A 37 8.27 -21.22 1.35
CA LYS A 37 6.90 -21.49 0.85
C LYS A 37 5.94 -21.96 1.93
N LYS A 38 6.47 -22.59 2.99
CA LYS A 38 5.68 -23.22 4.07
C LYS A 38 5.98 -22.64 5.45
N ASP A 39 7.19 -22.13 5.66
CA ASP A 39 7.61 -21.65 6.98
C ASP A 39 7.42 -20.14 7.12
N LYS A 40 7.11 -19.71 8.35
CA LYS A 40 7.07 -18.29 8.71
C LYS A 40 8.49 -17.74 8.70
N LEU A 41 8.70 -16.65 7.96
CA LEU A 41 9.96 -15.93 7.97
C LEU A 41 10.08 -15.10 9.26
N SER A 42 11.13 -15.34 10.04
CA SER A 42 11.45 -14.49 11.18
C SER A 42 11.76 -13.07 10.75
N ALA A 43 11.15 -12.09 11.41
CA ALA A 43 11.35 -10.67 11.15
C ALA A 43 12.82 -10.23 11.35
N THR A 44 13.59 -10.93 12.18
CA THR A 44 15.02 -10.67 12.41
C THR A 44 15.87 -10.91 11.15
N LYS A 45 15.37 -11.70 10.20
CA LYS A 45 16.06 -11.97 8.92
C LYS A 45 15.73 -10.95 7.83
N LEU A 46 14.90 -9.95 8.14
CA LEU A 46 14.51 -8.90 7.21
C LEU A 46 15.34 -7.64 7.46
N THR A 47 15.66 -6.95 6.38
CA THR A 47 16.44 -5.70 6.42
C THR A 47 15.55 -4.48 6.61
N ALA A 48 16.17 -3.33 6.90
CA ALA A 48 15.49 -2.03 6.90
C ALA A 48 14.75 -1.73 5.58
N LYS A 49 15.22 -2.29 4.46
CA LYS A 49 14.55 -2.16 3.15
C LYS A 49 13.14 -2.75 3.17
N TYR A 50 12.95 -3.91 3.79
CA TYR A 50 11.63 -4.49 3.99
C TYR A 50 10.77 -3.64 4.93
N ALA A 51 11.33 -3.15 6.05
CA ALA A 51 10.58 -2.37 7.01
C ALA A 51 10.01 -1.07 6.40
N LEU A 52 10.81 -0.37 5.58
CA LEU A 52 10.36 0.81 4.86
C LEU A 52 9.27 0.47 3.84
N LEU A 53 9.45 -0.59 3.06
CA LEU A 53 8.47 -1.02 2.07
C LEU A 53 7.13 -1.40 2.73
N ASN A 54 7.19 -2.11 3.86
CA ASN A 54 6.01 -2.49 4.63
C ASN A 54 5.28 -1.25 5.18
N LYS A 55 6.01 -0.24 5.66
CA LYS A 55 5.41 1.01 6.15
C LYS A 55 4.67 1.75 5.02
N ILE A 56 5.27 1.86 3.84
CA ILE A 56 4.64 2.49 2.66
C ILE A 56 3.41 1.67 2.23
N ALA A 57 3.54 0.34 2.18
CA ALA A 57 2.44 -0.54 1.81
C ALA A 57 1.26 -0.38 2.78
N VAL A 58 1.49 -0.35 4.09
CA VAL A 58 0.42 -0.13 5.09
C VAL A 58 -0.27 1.22 4.88
N VAL A 59 0.49 2.29 4.66
CA VAL A 59 -0.08 3.64 4.46
C VAL A 59 -0.88 3.74 3.15
N ASN A 60 -0.40 3.12 2.07
CA ASN A 60 -1.06 3.18 0.76
C ASN A 60 -2.18 2.16 0.59
N TRP A 61 -2.12 1.04 1.31
CA TRP A 61 -3.11 -0.05 1.21
C TRP A 61 -4.29 0.15 2.15
N VAL A 62 -4.10 0.86 3.27
CA VAL A 62 -5.25 1.29 4.08
C VAL A 62 -6.16 2.08 3.15
N PRO A 63 -7.43 1.66 2.98
CA PRO A 63 -8.40 2.46 2.27
C PRO A 63 -8.48 3.79 3.02
N THR A 64 -7.86 4.82 2.47
CA THR A 64 -8.15 6.18 2.92
C THR A 64 -9.58 6.40 2.46
N THR A 65 -10.52 6.21 3.37
CA THR A 65 -11.92 6.53 3.16
C THR A 65 -11.97 8.03 2.90
N HIS A 66 -11.84 8.43 1.63
CA HIS A 66 -12.34 9.72 1.20
C HIS A 66 -13.85 9.62 1.36
N CYS A 67 -14.34 10.07 2.51
CA CYS A 67 -15.75 10.30 2.70
C CYS A 67 -16.11 11.43 1.72
N THR A 68 -16.67 11.06 0.56
CA THR A 68 -17.25 12.01 -0.39
C THR A 68 -18.68 12.38 -0.01
N ASP A 69 -19.04 12.20 1.26
CA ASP A 69 -20.34 12.65 1.75
C ASP A 69 -20.20 14.09 2.21
N VAL A 70 -20.38 15.01 1.25
CA VAL A 70 -20.80 16.36 1.60
C VAL A 70 -22.28 16.23 1.88
N ALA A 71 -22.65 16.16 3.15
CA ALA A 71 -24.05 16.22 3.52
C ALA A 71 -24.64 17.51 2.91
N THR A 72 -25.52 17.36 1.92
CA THR A 72 -26.38 18.44 1.39
C THR A 72 -27.35 18.98 2.46
N ALA A 73 -27.16 18.60 3.73
CA ALA A 73 -28.01 18.94 4.86
C ALA A 73 -27.76 20.35 5.42
N LEU A 74 -26.84 21.16 4.89
CA LEU A 74 -26.74 22.57 5.30
C LEU A 74 -27.84 23.47 4.73
N MET A 75 -28.99 22.91 4.32
CA MET A 75 -30.20 23.69 4.05
C MET A 75 -31.41 23.34 4.91
N PHE A 76 -31.30 22.53 5.97
CA PHE A 76 -32.39 22.44 6.97
C PHE A 76 -31.86 22.25 8.40
N PRO A 77 -32.33 23.04 9.39
CA PRO A 77 -31.88 22.92 10.76
C PRO A 77 -32.64 21.80 11.47
N ALA A 78 -31.94 20.81 12.01
CA ALA A 78 -32.16 20.25 13.33
C ALA A 78 -31.32 18.98 13.54
N GLU A 79 -30.50 19.06 14.58
CA GLU A 79 -30.13 18.02 15.56
C GLU A 79 -29.40 16.73 15.11
N GLU A 80 -28.18 16.63 15.64
CA GLU A 80 -27.49 15.45 16.17
C GLU A 80 -27.94 14.04 15.73
N SER A 81 -27.08 13.35 14.99
CA SER A 81 -26.44 12.11 15.48
C SER A 81 -25.45 11.51 14.46
N LEU A 82 -24.17 11.65 14.79
CA LEU A 82 -23.16 10.58 14.90
C LEU A 82 -23.16 9.41 13.89
N ILE A 83 -22.02 9.36 13.19
CA ILE A 83 -21.09 8.22 13.03
C ILE A 83 -21.36 7.22 11.89
N CYS A 84 -20.39 7.21 10.97
CA CYS A 84 -20.12 6.20 9.96
C CYS A 84 -19.90 4.80 10.57
N HIS A 85 -20.51 3.78 9.95
CA HIS A 85 -20.06 2.38 10.04
C HIS A 85 -19.85 1.83 8.62
#